data_AF-A0A5M7QNI0-F1
#
_entry.id   AF-A0A5M7QNI0-F1
#
_cell.length_a   1.000
_cell.length_b   1.000
_cell.length_c   1.000
_cell.angle_alpha   90.00
_cell.angle_beta   90.00
_cell.angle_gamma   90.00
#
_symmetry.space_group_name_H-M   'P 1'
#
loop_
_entity.id
_entity.type
_entity.pdbx_description
1 polymer ?
#
loop_
_entity_poly.entity_id
_entity_poly.type
_entity_poly.pdbx_seq_one_letter_code
_entity_poly.pdbx_strand_id
1 'polypeptide(L)'
;MVLADSQCGPFHLGTSSDNDGWARINETKPISQKVTFLKTQGDYDNIQMQWMVPRTDYPGYYGMDYIKRNGKAILNVEAIRSNMNEPRVFGMYDCRRVK
;
A
#
# COMPACT_ATOMS: atom_id res chain seq x y z
N MET A 1 17.40 -1.92 -12.31
CA MET A 1 16.21 -2.51 -12.93
C MET A 1 15.04 -2.11 -12.04
N VAL A 2 14.34 -1.03 -12.38
CA VAL A 2 13.33 -0.40 -11.50
C VAL A 2 12.05 -1.25 -11.57
N LEU A 3 11.67 -1.86 -10.46
CA LEU A 3 10.45 -2.66 -10.36
C LEU A 3 9.24 -1.71 -10.24
N ALA A 4 8.61 -1.42 -11.37
CA ALA A 4 7.21 -0.99 -11.50
C ALA A 4 6.66 -0.08 -10.39
N ASP A 5 7.10 1.18 -10.35
CA ASP A 5 6.46 2.20 -9.53
C ASP A 5 4.98 2.33 -9.87
N SER A 6 4.14 2.48 -8.85
CA SER A 6 2.69 2.62 -8.98
C SER A 6 2.23 3.82 -8.18
N GLN A 7 1.59 4.79 -8.85
CA GLN A 7 1.02 5.96 -8.21
C GLN A 7 -0.46 5.70 -7.89
N CYS A 8 -0.82 5.80 -6.62
CA CYS A 8 -2.18 5.61 -6.12
C CYS A 8 -2.65 6.89 -5.42
N GLY A 9 -3.29 7.79 -6.16
CA GLY A 9 -3.67 9.11 -5.63
C GLY A 9 -2.44 9.88 -5.13
N PRO A 10 -2.37 10.32 -3.85
CA PRO A 10 -1.20 10.98 -3.28
C PRO A 10 -0.09 10.01 -2.84
N PHE A 11 -0.31 8.68 -2.90
CA PHE A 11 0.66 7.68 -2.43
C PHE A 11 1.47 7.10 -3.59
N HIS A 12 2.79 7.21 -3.51
CA HIS A 12 3.71 6.57 -4.45
C HIS A 12 4.14 5.21 -3.89
N LEU A 13 3.80 4.12 -4.57
CA LEU A 13 4.22 2.77 -4.24
C LEU A 13 5.41 2.38 -5.12
N GLY A 14 6.59 2.33 -4.53
CA GLY A 14 7.80 1.87 -5.19
C GLY A 14 8.41 0.65 -4.52
N THR A 15 9.57 0.26 -5.01
CA THR A 15 10.42 -0.75 -4.35
C THR A 15 11.71 -0.10 -3.87
N SER A 16 12.30 -0.64 -2.80
CA SER A 16 13.64 -0.24 -2.38
C SER A 16 14.65 -0.41 -3.53
N SER A 17 15.55 0.56 -3.72
CA SER A 17 16.68 0.44 -4.65
C SER A 17 17.55 -0.78 -4.35
N ASP A 18 17.59 -1.17 -3.07
CA ASP A 18 18.34 -2.31 -2.54
C ASP A 18 17.62 -3.66 -2.74
N ASN A 19 16.44 -3.69 -3.38
CA ASN A 19 15.70 -4.91 -3.69
C ASN A 19 15.40 -5.82 -2.47
N ASP A 20 15.20 -5.23 -1.29
CA ASP A 20 14.94 -5.97 -0.04
C ASP A 20 13.62 -6.78 -0.03
N GLY A 21 12.83 -6.75 -1.11
CA GLY A 21 11.50 -7.37 -1.18
C GLY A 21 10.39 -6.60 -0.45
N TRP A 22 10.71 -5.41 0.08
CA TRP A 22 9.76 -4.52 0.75
C TRP A 22 9.26 -3.43 -0.19
N ALA A 23 7.95 -3.19 -0.16
CA ALA A 23 7.36 -2.01 -0.78
C ALA A 23 7.80 -0.74 -0.05
N ARG A 24 7.98 0.36 -0.80
CA ARG A 24 8.22 1.70 -0.27
C ARG A 24 7.01 2.54 -0.57
N ILE A 25 6.31 2.97 0.47
CA ILE A 25 5.15 3.82 0.32
C ILE A 25 5.57 5.24 0.64
N ASN A 26 5.59 6.09 -0.38
CA ASN A 26 6.11 7.45 -0.29
C ASN A 26 7.52 7.46 0.35
N GLU A 27 8.42 6.61 -0.18
CA GLU A 27 9.78 6.35 0.31
C GLU A 27 9.88 5.71 1.71
N THR A 28 8.76 5.61 2.42
CA THR A 28 8.68 5.06 3.77
C THR A 28 8.57 3.54 3.70
N LYS A 29 9.39 2.85 4.50
CA LYS A 29 9.29 1.40 4.67
C LYS A 29 8.11 1.09 5.60
N PRO A 30 7.15 0.25 5.20
CA PRO A 30 6.12 -0.22 6.12
C PRO A 30 6.74 -1.04 7.24
N ILE A 31 6.15 -1.00 8.43
CA ILE A 31 6.55 -1.84 9.55
C ILE A 31 6.02 -3.27 9.42
N SER A 32 4.97 -3.46 8.63
CA SER A 32 4.35 -4.76 8.36
C SER A 32 3.89 -4.83 6.91
N GLN A 33 4.10 -5.99 6.29
CA GLN A 33 3.67 -6.31 4.95
C GLN A 33 3.09 -7.73 4.95
N LYS A 34 1.82 -7.84 4.55
CA LYS A 34 1.14 -9.12 4.38
C LYS A 34 0.64 -9.24 2.95
N VAL A 35 1.12 -10.24 2.24
CA VAL A 35 0.67 -10.54 0.87
C VAL A 35 -0.30 -11.71 0.92
N THR A 36 -1.47 -11.54 0.33
CA THR A 36 -2.54 -12.53 0.24
C THR A 36 -2.90 -12.73 -1.23
N PHE A 37 -2.93 -13.96 -1.71
CA PHE A 37 -3.41 -14.27 -3.06
C PHE A 37 -4.93 -14.44 -3.01
N LEU A 38 -5.66 -13.65 -3.80
CA LEU A 38 -7.13 -13.63 -3.77
C LEU A 38 -7.78 -14.76 -4.59
N LYS A 39 -7.03 -15.34 -5.53
CA LYS A 39 -7.49 -16.45 -6.37
C LYS A 39 -6.59 -17.68 -6.21
N THR A 40 -5.52 -17.73 -7.01
CA THR A 40 -4.61 -18.86 -7.09
C THR A 40 -3.24 -18.40 -6.63
N GLN A 41 -2.55 -19.26 -5.90
CA GLN A 41 -1.19 -18.98 -5.45
C GLN A 41 -0.29 -18.75 -6.68
N GLY A 42 0.40 -17.59 -6.71
CA GLY A 42 1.21 -17.16 -7.85
C GLY A 42 0.50 -16.23 -8.86
N ASP A 43 -0.80 -15.96 -8.68
CA ASP A 43 -1.52 -15.00 -9.50
C ASP A 43 -1.27 -13.57 -9.00
N TYR A 44 -0.18 -12.95 -9.47
CA TYR A 44 0.20 -11.57 -9.15
C TYR A 44 -0.72 -10.50 -9.78
N ASP A 45 -1.73 -10.91 -10.55
CA ASP A 45 -2.80 -10.04 -11.03
C ASP A 45 -4.04 -10.07 -10.13
N ASN A 46 -4.07 -10.99 -9.15
CA ASN A 46 -5.13 -11.14 -8.16
C ASN A 46 -4.53 -11.28 -6.75
N ILE A 47 -3.95 -10.19 -6.25
CA ILE A 47 -3.33 -10.12 -4.93
C ILE A 47 -3.93 -9.00 -4.09
N GLN A 48 -3.91 -9.22 -2.78
CA GLN A 48 -4.12 -8.19 -1.78
C GLN A 48 -2.84 -8.07 -0.97
N MET A 49 -2.27 -6.87 -0.92
CA MET A 49 -1.16 -6.53 -0.07
C MET A 49 -1.65 -5.58 1.01
N GLN A 50 -1.47 -5.97 2.26
CA GLN A 50 -1.79 -5.14 3.41
C GLN A 50 -0.48 -4.61 3.99
N TRP A 51 -0.39 -3.30 4.13
CA TRP A 51 0.76 -2.62 4.71
C TRP A 51 0.34 -1.81 5.92
N MET A 52 1.24 -1.74 6.89
CA MET A 52 1.13 -0.80 8.00
C MET A 52 2.31 0.16 7.90
N VAL A 53 2.02 1.42 7.56
CA VAL A 53 3.03 2.44 7.30
C VAL A 53 3.01 3.44 8.45
N PRO A 54 4.14 3.76 9.10
CA PRO A 54 4.17 4.83 10.08
C PRO A 54 3.86 6.15 9.39
N ARG A 55 2.97 6.93 10.00
CA ARG A 55 2.65 8.27 9.52
C ARG A 55 3.85 9.19 9.78
N THR A 56 4.25 9.97 8.79
CA THR A 56 5.30 10.99 8.95
C THR A 56 4.72 12.35 9.35
N ASP A 57 3.44 12.56 9.09
CA ASP A 57 2.72 13.81 9.32
C ASP A 57 2.08 13.92 10.71
N TYR A 58 1.76 12.80 11.35
CA TYR A 58 1.09 12.75 12.66
C TYR A 58 1.46 11.46 13.40
N PRO A 59 1.49 11.38 14.74
CA PRO A 59 1.69 10.12 15.46
C PRO A 59 0.62 9.08 15.10
N GLY A 60 1.05 7.89 14.70
CA GLY A 60 0.17 6.76 14.37
C GLY A 60 0.62 6.02 13.12
N TYR A 61 -0.30 5.24 12.55
CA TYR A 61 -0.04 4.40 11.39
C TYR A 61 -1.13 4.58 10.33
N TYR A 62 -0.75 4.46 9.06
CA TYR A 62 -1.66 4.23 7.96
C TYR A 62 -1.79 2.71 7.76
N GLY A 63 -3.01 2.19 7.90
CA GLY A 63 -3.38 0.87 7.40
C GLY A 63 -3.66 1.00 5.92
N MET A 64 -2.92 0.29 5.09
CA MET A 64 -3.05 0.37 3.64
C MET A 64 -3.39 -1.00 3.07
N ASP A 65 -4.47 -1.07 2.33
CA ASP A 65 -4.93 -2.26 1.63
C ASP A 65 -4.85 -2.04 0.13
N TYR A 66 -3.77 -2.53 -0.45
CA TYR A 66 -3.58 -2.58 -1.88
C TYR A 66 -4.23 -3.84 -2.45
N ILE A 67 -5.17 -3.67 -3.36
CA ILE A 67 -5.90 -4.77 -3.97
C ILE A 67 -5.71 -4.65 -5.47
N LYS A 68 -5.03 -5.65 -6.05
CA LYS A 68 -4.91 -5.81 -7.49
C LYS A 68 -5.78 -6.96 -7.93
N ARG A 69 -6.72 -6.69 -8.84
CA ARG A 69 -7.64 -7.68 -9.39
C ARG A 69 -7.90 -7.38 -10.86
N ASN A 70 -7.75 -8.38 -11.72
CA ASN A 70 -8.00 -8.27 -13.17
C ASN A 70 -7.25 -7.08 -13.82
N GLY A 71 -6.00 -6.84 -13.42
CA GLY A 71 -5.19 -5.75 -13.96
C GLY A 71 -5.55 -4.35 -13.47
N LYS A 72 -6.61 -4.18 -12.66
CA LYS A 72 -6.89 -2.94 -11.93
C LYS A 72 -6.30 -3.05 -10.52
N ALA A 73 -5.71 -1.96 -10.06
CA ALA A 73 -5.18 -1.85 -8.72
C ALA A 73 -5.86 -0.68 -8.00
N ILE A 74 -6.28 -0.92 -6.76
CA ILE A 74 -6.82 0.10 -5.86
C ILE A 74 -6.01 0.07 -4.57
N LEU A 75 -5.86 1.23 -3.95
CA LEU A 75 -5.23 1.39 -2.65
C LEU A 75 -6.26 2.01 -1.72
N ASN A 76 -6.68 1.26 -0.71
CA ASN A 76 -7.41 1.83 0.41
C ASN A 76 -6.40 2.23 1.48
N VAL A 77 -6.53 3.44 1.99
CA VAL A 77 -5.70 3.96 3.06
C VAL A 77 -6.61 4.39 4.20
N GLU A 78 -6.40 3.82 5.36
CA GLU A 78 -7.05 4.19 6.60
C GLU A 78 -6.02 4.77 7.57
N ALA A 79 -6.27 5.95 8.10
CA ALA A 79 -5.50 6.45 9.23
C ALA A 79 -5.95 5.71 10.49
N ILE A 80 -5.07 4.87 11.03
CA ILE A 80 -5.32 4.13 12.27
C ILE A 80 -5.40 5.14 13.41
N ARG A 81 -6.59 5.21 13.98
CA ARG A 81 -6.90 6.09 15.11
C ARG A 81 -6.22 5.56 16.37
N SER A 82 -5.63 6.45 17.15
CA SER A 82 -5.15 6.11 18.49
C SER A 82 -6.26 6.20 19.53
N ASN A 83 -7.35 6.93 19.21
CA ASN A 83 -8.52 7.08 20.07
C ASN A 83 -9.82 6.77 19.30
N MET A 84 -10.73 6.02 19.91
CA MET A 84 -12.04 5.71 19.30
C MET A 84 -12.90 6.95 19.02
N ASN A 85 -12.66 8.06 19.72
CA ASN A 85 -13.36 9.33 19.52
C ASN A 85 -12.84 10.13 18.32
N GLU A 86 -11.69 9.78 17.73
CA GLU A 86 -11.20 10.47 16.54
C GLU A 86 -12.05 10.11 15.32
N PRO A 87 -12.26 11.06 14.39
CA PRO A 87 -12.94 10.79 13.13
C PRO A 87 -12.15 9.75 12.34
N ARG A 88 -12.86 8.76 11.76
CA ARG A 88 -12.25 7.75 10.90
C ARG A 88 -11.89 8.38 9.55
N VAL A 89 -10.60 8.52 9.29
CA VAL A 89 -10.11 9.02 8.00
C VAL A 89 -9.75 7.83 7.12
N PHE A 90 -10.51 7.65 6.04
CA PHE A 90 -10.24 6.64 5.03
C PHE A 90 -10.25 7.29 3.64
N GLY A 91 -9.40 6.80 2.76
CA GLY A 91 -9.33 7.21 1.36
C GLY A 91 -9.19 5.98 0.48
N MET A 92 -9.87 5.97 -0.65
CA MET A 92 -9.74 4.95 -1.67
C MET A 92 -9.19 5.60 -2.93
N TYR A 93 -8.11 5.03 -3.46
CA TYR A 93 -7.38 5.59 -4.59
C TYR A 93 -7.20 4.54 -5.67
N ASP A 94 -7.53 4.91 -6.91
CA ASP A 94 -7.16 4.09 -8.07
C ASP A 94 -5.66 4.19 -8.31
N CYS A 95 -5.00 3.04 -8.42
CA CYS A 95 -3.59 2.94 -8.72
C CYS A 95 -3.35 2.89 -10.22
N ARG A 96 -2.37 3.65 -10.68
CA ARG A 96 -1.86 3.59 -12.05
C ARG A 96 -0.38 3.27 -12.00
N ARG A 97 0.04 2.34 -12.85
CA ARG A 97 1.47 2.06 -13.04
C ARG A 97 2.11 3.31 -13.64
N VAL A 98 3.11 3.85 -12.97
CA VAL A 98 3.95 4.93 -13.48
C VAL A 98 5.24 4.33 -14.02
N LYS A 99 5.89 5.04 -14.94
CA LYS A 99 7.00 4.52 -15.76
C LYS A 99 8.28 5.28 -15.45
#